data_AF-A0AAZ3Q9E5-F1
#
_entry.id   AF-A0AAZ3Q9E5-F1
#
_cell.length_a   1.000
_cell.length_b   1.000
_cell.length_c   1.000
_cell.angle_alpha   90.00
_cell.angle_beta   90.00
_cell.angle_gamma   90.00
#
_symmetry.space_group_name_H-M   'P 1'
#
loop_
_entity.id
_entity.type
_entity.pdbx_description
1 polymer ?
#
loop_
_entity_poly.entity_id
_entity_poly.type
_entity_poly.pdbx_seq_one_letter_code
_entity_poly.pdbx_strand_id
1 'polypeptide(L)' 'MTSSILPKLWQNGLKDNKVKVLEWPSQSPDLNPIENLWAELKKCVRARRHTNLTRLHQLCQEEWAKIIPTCCG' A
#
# COMPACT_ATOMS: atom_id res chain seq x y z
N MET A 1 -12.19 -6.15 3.88
CA MET A 1 -12.43 -6.79 2.58
C MET A 1 -12.84 -8.25 2.79
N THR A 2 -14.12 -8.47 3.06
CA THR A 2 -14.71 -9.79 2.75
C THR A 2 -14.64 -9.98 1.23
N SER A 3 -14.43 -11.22 0.77
CA SER A 3 -14.32 -11.57 -0.67
C SER A 3 -15.51 -11.05 -1.51
N SER A 4 -16.65 -10.78 -0.86
CA SER A 4 -17.93 -10.40 -1.44
C SER A 4 -17.98 -9.03 -2.14
N ILE A 5 -16.96 -8.17 -1.97
CA ILE A 5 -16.97 -6.79 -2.51
C ILE A 5 -16.22 -6.67 -3.86
N LEU A 6 -15.33 -7.63 -4.18
CA LEU A 6 -14.56 -7.59 -5.42
C LEU A 6 -15.42 -7.96 -6.63
N PRO A 7 -15.26 -7.31 -7.80
CA PRO A 7 -15.91 -7.76 -9.02
C PRO A 7 -15.51 -9.20 -9.37
N LYS A 8 -16.43 -9.97 -10.00
CA LYS A 8 -16.22 -11.39 -10.34
C LYS A 8 -14.90 -11.66 -11.07
N LEU A 9 -14.48 -10.74 -11.95
CA LEU A 9 -13.20 -10.85 -12.67
C LEU A 9 -11.99 -10.96 -11.71
N TRP A 10 -11.97 -10.13 -10.66
CA TRP A 10 -10.92 -10.15 -9.65
C TRP A 10 -10.99 -11.40 -8.76
N GLN A 11 -12.20 -11.83 -8.40
CA GLN A 11 -12.40 -13.07 -7.64
C GLN A 11 -11.85 -14.29 -8.39
N ASN A 12 -12.15 -14.38 -9.70
CA ASN A 12 -11.64 -15.45 -10.56
C ASN A 12 -10.12 -15.38 -10.67
N GLY A 13 -9.55 -14.19 -10.93
CA GLY A 13 -8.10 -14.01 -11.00
C GLY A 13 -7.39 -14.45 -9.72
N LEU A 14 -7.89 -14.08 -8.54
CA LEU A 14 -7.32 -14.51 -7.26
C LEU A 14 -7.41 -16.03 -7.07
N LYS A 15 -8.53 -16.64 -7.47
CA LYS A 15 -8.74 -18.09 -7.39
C LYS A 15 -7.81 -18.84 -8.35
N ASP A 16 -7.70 -18.40 -9.60
CA ASP A 16 -6.87 -19.04 -10.63
C ASP A 16 -5.39 -18.97 -10.26
N ASN A 17 -4.96 -17.88 -9.63
CA ASN A 17 -3.60 -17.72 -9.10
C ASN A 17 -3.40 -18.34 -7.70
N LYS A 18 -4.40 -19.04 -7.15
CA LYS A 18 -4.37 -19.68 -5.82
C LYS A 18 -3.94 -18.72 -4.69
N VAL A 19 -4.32 -17.45 -4.81
CA VAL A 19 -4.02 -16.42 -3.81
C VAL A 19 -4.92 -16.62 -2.60
N LYS A 20 -4.33 -16.81 -1.42
CA LYS A 20 -5.08 -16.85 -0.16
C LYS A 20 -5.51 -15.44 0.22
N VAL A 21 -6.82 -15.18 0.15
CA VAL A 21 -7.40 -13.91 0.58
C VAL A 21 -7.60 -13.93 2.10
N LEU A 22 -7.06 -12.93 2.79
CA LEU A 22 -7.28 -12.75 4.23
C LEU A 22 -8.69 -12.19 4.47
N GLU A 23 -9.42 -12.76 5.43
CA GLU A 23 -10.69 -12.18 5.88
C GLU A 23 -10.41 -10.86 6.58
N TRP A 24 -11.03 -9.80 6.08
CA TRP A 24 -10.77 -8.46 6.57
C TRP A 24 -12.06 -7.73 6.92
N PRO A 25 -12.21 -7.19 8.13
CA PRO A 25 -13.40 -6.47 8.54
C PRO A 25 -13.63 -5.21 7.69
N SER A 26 -14.89 -4.83 7.48
CA SER A 26 -15.21 -3.58 6.80
C SER A 26 -14.78 -2.39 7.66
N GLN A 27 -14.34 -1.30 7.02
CA GLN A 27 -14.01 -0.03 7.70
C GLN A 27 -12.92 -0.12 8.78
N SER A 28 -11.99 -1.08 8.68
CA SER A 28 -10.84 -1.19 9.58
C SER A 28 -9.54 -0.83 8.85
N PRO A 29 -9.26 0.47 8.60
CA PRO A 29 -7.98 0.91 8.06
C PRO A 29 -6.86 0.80 9.10
N ASP A 30 -7.20 0.88 10.38
CA ASP A 30 -6.30 0.72 11.54
C ASP A 30 -5.60 -0.63 11.55
N LEU A 31 -6.28 -1.67 11.08
CA LEU A 31 -5.70 -3.00 11.00
C LEU A 31 -4.69 -3.12 9.85
N ASN A 32 -4.72 -2.24 8.84
CA ASN A 32 -4.02 -2.40 7.57
C ASN A 32 -2.56 -1.95 7.70
N PRO A 33 -1.58 -2.87 7.75
CA PRO A 33 -0.19 -2.50 8.04
C PRO A 33 0.41 -1.54 7.01
N ILE A 34 -0.13 -1.52 5.78
CA ILE A 34 0.32 -0.62 4.73
C ILE A 34 0.02 0.86 5.05
N GLU A 35 -0.97 1.17 5.89
CA GLU A 35 -1.31 2.56 6.23
C GLU A 35 -0.17 3.22 7.01
N ASN A 36 0.46 2.48 7.93
CA ASN A 36 1.64 2.93 8.66
C ASN A 36 2.80 3.21 7.70
N LEU A 37 2.99 2.34 6.71
CA LEU A 37 4.03 2.50 5.70
C LEU A 37 3.79 3.72 4.81
N TRP A 38 2.54 3.96 4.41
CA TRP A 38 2.17 5.17 3.67
C TRP A 38 2.39 6.43 4.49
N ALA A 39 2.13 6.41 5.80
CA ALA A 39 2.36 7.55 6.68
C ALA A 39 3.85 7.96 6.71
N GLU A 40 4.75 6.98 6.89
CA GLU A 40 6.19 7.25 6.90
C GLU A 40 6.70 7.68 5.51
N LEU A 41 6.25 7.04 4.43
CA LEU A 41 6.64 7.47 3.08
C LEU A 41 6.23 8.93 2.82
N LYS A 42 4.98 9.30 3.14
CA LYS A 42 4.48 10.67 2.95
C LYS A 42 5.29 11.68 3.76
N LYS A 43 5.71 11.33 4.97
CA LYS A 43 6.56 12.17 5.83
C LYS A 43 7.92 12.42 5.19
N CYS A 44 8.60 11.38 4.70
CA CYS A 44 9.90 11.49 4.04
C CYS A 44 9.83 12.30 2.73
N VAL A 45 8.83 12.03 1.89
CA VAL A 45 8.63 12.75 0.62
C VAL A 45 8.31 14.23 0.86
N ARG A 46 7.47 14.55 1.85
CA ARG A 46 7.13 15.94 2.22
C ARG A 46 8.35 16.73 2.73
N ALA A 47 9.25 16.08 3.47
CA ALA A 47 10.47 16.72 3.96
C ALA A 47 11.37 17.22 2.82
N ARG A 48 11.33 16.57 1.65
CA ARG A 48 12.20 16.89 0.50
C ARG A 48 11.65 17.97 -0.45
N ARG A 49 10.47 18.56 -0.15
CA ARG A 49 9.79 19.65 -0.88
C ARG A 49 9.84 19.51 -2.42
N HIS A 50 8.74 19.11 -3.05
CA HIS A 50 8.62 19.00 -4.50
C HIS A 50 7.71 20.07 -5.11
N THR A 51 7.99 20.48 -6.34
CA THR A 51 7.24 21.53 -7.05
C THR A 51 6.46 21.03 -8.26
N ASN A 52 6.70 19.79 -8.71
CA ASN A 52 6.01 19.18 -9.84
C ASN A 52 5.83 17.67 -9.65
N LEU A 53 4.93 17.09 -10.47
CA LEU A 53 4.57 15.67 -10.39
C LEU A 53 5.74 14.74 -10.74
N THR A 54 6.57 15.10 -11.71
CA THR A 54 7.74 14.29 -12.07
C THR A 54 8.70 14.15 -10.90
N ARG A 55 8.98 15.26 -10.21
CA ARG A 55 9.84 15.27 -9.02
C ARG A 55 9.19 14.50 -7.87
N LEU A 56 7.88 14.67 -7.65
CA LEU A 56 7.14 13.89 -6.66
C LEU A 56 7.27 12.38 -6.91
N HIS A 57 7.03 11.94 -8.15
CA HIS A 57 7.12 10.53 -8.52
C HIS A 57 8.52 9.95 -8.25
N GLN A 58 9.57 10.67 -8.67
CA GLN A 58 10.95 10.28 -8.42
C GLN A 58 11.25 10.19 -6.91
N LEU A 59 10.81 11.17 -6.12
CA LEU A 59 11.01 11.17 -4.67
C LEU A 59 10.28 10.00 -3.99
N CYS A 60 9.07 9.65 -4.42
CA CYS A 60 8.35 8.50 -3.90
C CYS A 60 9.16 7.21 -4.10
N GLN A 61 9.75 7.01 -5.28
CA GLN A 61 10.58 5.83 -5.57
C GLN A 61 11.86 5.81 -4.71
N GLU A 62 12.55 6.95 -4.61
CA GLU A 62 13.79 7.07 -3.83
C GLU A 62 13.56 6.87 -2.33
N GLU A 63 12.48 7.44 -1.77
CA GLU A 63 12.16 7.26 -0.35
C GLU A 63 11.62 5.86 -0.06
N TRP A 64 10.83 5.28 -0.96
CA TRP A 64 10.36 3.90 -0.83
C TRP A 64 11.53 2.91 -0.76
N ALA A 65 12.53 3.07 -1.64
CA ALA A 65 13.73 2.22 -1.65
C ALA A 65 14.56 2.30 -0.36
N LYS A 66 14.40 3.36 0.44
CA LYS A 66 15.08 3.52 1.74
C LYS A 66 14.32 2.92 2.90
N ILE A 67 13.05 2.56 2.73
CA ILE A 67 12.28 1.94 3.81
C ILE A 67 12.86 0.54 4.05
N ILE A 68 13.67 0.43 5.10
CA ILE A 68 14.38 -0.79 5.47
C ILE A 68 13.35 -1.89 5.81
N PRO A 69 13.57 -3.16 5.42
CA PRO A 69 12.68 -4.26 5.75
C PRO A 69 12.36 -4.41 7.25
N THR A 70 13.19 -3.88 8.14
CA THR A 70 12.99 -3.89 9.59
C THR A 70 11.89 -2.95 10.09
N CYS A 71 11.40 -2.02 9.26
CA CYS A 71 10.25 -1.18 9.57
C CYS A 71 8.91 -1.86 9.26
N CYS A 72 8.94 -3.02 8.61
CA CYS A 72 7.78 -3.87 8.33
C CYS A 72 7.68 -4.96 9.41
N GLY A 73 7.50 -4.54 10.67
CA GLY A 73 7.22 -5.41 11.81
C GLY A 73 5.74 -5.45 12.13
#